data_AF-A0A944C524-F1
#
_entry.id   AF-A0A944C524-F1
#
_cell.length_a   1.000
_cell.length_b   1.000
_cell.length_c   1.000
_cell.angle_alpha   90.00
_cell.angle_beta   90.00
_cell.angle_gamma   90.00
#
_symmetry.space_group_name_H-M   'P 1'
#
loop_
_entity.id
_entity.type
_entity.pdbx_description
1 polymer ?
#
loop_
_entity_poly.entity_id
_entity_poly.type
_entity_poly.pdbx_seq_one_letter_code
_entity_poly.pdbx_strand_id
1 'polypeptide(L)'
;MTKNQNVLKWVEEMKALTQPDKVVWIDGSEEQLKALRDEAIATGEMIELNQEKLPGCLYHRTAENDVARVEDRTFICSREKENAGPTNNWCDPKEMYAKLSKLYDGVMKGRTMYVIPYSMGPIGSPIAKVGVEITDSIYVVLNMDIMTRMGAQAFKNLPDDSNDFVRCLHSKANVDPEQRYIVQFPEDNTIWSINSAYGGNVLLGKKCFALRIASYQGWKEGWMAEHMLILGVKKPDGDIKYITAAFPS
;
A
#
# COMPACT_ATOMS: atom_id res chain seq x y z
N MET A 1 -4.89 -4.36 -18.35
CA MET A 1 -4.18 -5.01 -17.22
C MET A 1 -4.95 -6.20 -16.65
N THR A 2 -6.27 -6.10 -16.47
CA THR A 2 -7.11 -7.19 -15.94
C THR A 2 -8.46 -7.20 -16.64
N LYS A 3 -9.18 -8.33 -16.60
CA LYS A 3 -10.59 -8.43 -17.01
C LYS A 3 -11.56 -8.39 -15.83
N ASN A 4 -11.03 -8.35 -14.60
CA ASN A 4 -11.83 -8.41 -13.39
C ASN A 4 -12.70 -7.15 -13.24
N GLN A 5 -14.02 -7.34 -13.30
CA GLN A 5 -14.98 -6.24 -13.30
C GLN A 5 -15.06 -5.52 -11.95
N ASN A 6 -14.82 -6.21 -10.83
CA ASN A 6 -14.81 -5.60 -9.51
C ASN A 6 -13.64 -4.62 -9.35
N VAL A 7 -12.45 -5.00 -9.84
CA VAL A 7 -11.28 -4.12 -9.86
C VAL A 7 -11.52 -2.92 -10.77
N LEU A 8 -12.00 -3.15 -12.01
CA LEU A 8 -12.23 -2.07 -12.97
C LEU A 8 -13.29 -1.08 -12.46
N LYS A 9 -14.39 -1.58 -11.89
CA LYS A 9 -15.44 -0.73 -11.29
C LYS A 9 -14.88 0.12 -10.15
N TRP A 10 -14.14 -0.50 -9.23
CA TRP A 10 -13.53 0.23 -8.12
C TRP A 10 -12.54 1.30 -8.59
N VAL A 11 -11.70 1.00 -9.59
CA VAL A 11 -10.75 1.98 -10.16
C VAL A 11 -11.49 3.16 -10.79
N GLU A 12 -12.58 2.93 -11.53
CA GLU A 12 -13.38 4.02 -12.10
C GLU A 12 -14.12 4.83 -11.02
N GLU A 13 -14.60 4.21 -9.94
CA GLU A 13 -15.15 4.92 -8.78
C GLU A 13 -14.10 5.83 -8.13
N MET A 14 -12.88 5.33 -7.91
CA MET A 14 -11.80 6.13 -7.32
C MET A 14 -11.34 7.24 -8.25
N LYS A 15 -11.25 6.99 -9.56
CA LYS A 15 -10.95 8.02 -10.56
C LYS A 15 -12.02 9.12 -10.58
N ALA A 16 -13.30 8.77 -10.49
CA ALA A 16 -14.39 9.75 -10.43
C ALA A 16 -14.30 10.61 -9.16
N LEU A 17 -13.94 10.01 -8.02
CA LEU A 17 -13.72 10.72 -6.76
C LEU A 17 -12.50 11.64 -6.84
N THR A 18 -11.35 11.14 -7.27
CA THR A 18 -10.07 11.88 -7.17
C THR A 18 -9.78 12.81 -8.35
N GLN A 19 -10.46 12.62 -9.48
CA GLN A 19 -10.40 13.44 -10.70
C GLN A 19 -8.95 13.70 -11.22
N PRO A 20 -8.16 12.65 -11.48
CA PRO A 20 -6.81 12.81 -12.02
C PRO A 20 -6.80 13.21 -13.50
N ASP A 21 -5.73 13.86 -13.93
CA ASP A 21 -5.56 14.26 -15.35
C ASP A 21 -5.23 13.06 -16.25
N LYS A 22 -4.55 12.06 -15.66
CA LYS A 22 -4.13 10.84 -16.35
C LYS A 22 -4.25 9.65 -15.42
N VAL A 23 -4.59 8.49 -15.99
CA VAL A 23 -4.55 7.21 -15.30
C VAL A 23 -3.49 6.32 -15.94
N VAL A 24 -2.61 5.75 -15.13
CA VAL A 24 -1.53 4.85 -15.56
C VAL A 24 -1.63 3.54 -14.78
N TRP A 25 -1.72 2.42 -15.49
CA TRP A 25 -1.64 1.10 -14.87
C TRP A 25 -0.18 0.65 -14.82
N ILE A 26 0.27 0.28 -13.63
CA ILE A 26 1.62 -0.22 -13.42
C ILE A 26 1.67 -1.70 -13.79
N ASP A 27 2.45 -2.03 -14.82
CA ASP A 27 2.60 -3.40 -15.32
C ASP A 27 3.76 -4.17 -14.67
N GLY A 28 4.68 -3.44 -14.02
CA GLY A 28 5.87 -3.98 -13.35
C GLY A 28 7.04 -4.26 -14.29
N SER A 29 6.99 -3.79 -15.54
CA SER A 29 8.09 -3.88 -16.49
C SER A 29 9.22 -2.91 -16.12
N GLU A 30 10.47 -3.34 -16.34
CA GLU A 30 11.62 -2.49 -16.06
C GLU A 30 11.65 -1.26 -16.98
N GLU A 31 11.12 -1.37 -18.21
CA GLU A 31 10.97 -0.22 -19.11
C GLU A 31 10.06 0.86 -18.52
N GLN A 32 8.91 0.46 -17.96
CA GLN A 32 7.99 1.39 -17.31
C GLN A 32 8.60 1.98 -16.03
N LEU A 33 9.22 1.14 -15.20
CA LEU A 33 9.85 1.59 -13.95
C LEU A 33 11.02 2.53 -14.20
N LYS A 34 11.85 2.25 -15.21
CA LYS A 34 12.92 3.15 -15.63
C LYS A 34 12.37 4.51 -16.07
N ALA A 35 11.31 4.54 -16.88
CA ALA A 35 10.70 5.80 -17.30
C ALA A 35 10.21 6.63 -16.09
N LEU A 36 9.65 5.99 -15.07
CA LEU A 36 9.24 6.66 -13.84
C LEU A 36 10.43 7.14 -12.99
N ARG A 37 11.53 6.38 -12.93
CA ARG A 37 12.78 6.83 -12.28
C ARG A 37 13.35 8.05 -12.99
N ASP A 38 13.40 8.03 -14.32
CA ASP A 38 13.87 9.15 -15.14
C ASP A 38 13.00 10.40 -14.92
N GLU A 39 11.67 10.24 -14.83
CA GLU A 39 10.72 11.32 -14.51
C GLU A 39 10.93 11.89 -13.09
N ALA A 40 11.11 11.03 -12.08
CA ALA A 40 11.37 11.46 -10.71
C ALA A 40 12.69 12.23 -10.58
N ILE A 41 13.71 11.87 -11.37
CA ILE A 41 14.98 12.60 -11.44
C ILE A 41 14.77 13.95 -12.14
N ALA A 42 14.12 13.95 -13.31
CA ALA A 42 13.92 15.16 -14.11
C ALA A 42 13.09 16.23 -13.39
N THR A 43 12.12 15.81 -12.57
CA THR A 43 11.29 16.69 -11.75
C THR A 43 11.96 17.13 -10.45
N GLY A 44 13.07 16.49 -10.06
CA GLY A 44 13.77 16.73 -8.80
C GLY A 44 13.10 16.10 -7.57
N GLU A 45 12.07 15.27 -7.74
CA GLU A 45 11.48 14.48 -6.65
C GLU A 45 12.51 13.52 -6.04
N MET A 46 13.39 12.97 -6.88
CA MET A 46 14.48 12.09 -6.47
C MET A 46 15.81 12.55 -7.07
N ILE A 47 16.89 12.26 -6.35
CA ILE A 47 18.26 12.58 -6.75
C ILE A 47 18.99 11.28 -7.01
N GLU A 48 19.60 11.15 -8.17
CA GLU A 48 20.47 10.01 -8.46
C GLU A 48 21.71 10.03 -7.55
N LEU A 49 22.01 8.91 -6.90
CA LEU A 49 23.22 8.78 -6.09
C LEU A 49 24.45 8.53 -6.98
N ASN A 50 25.64 8.51 -6.37
CA ASN A 50 26.86 8.18 -7.10
C ASN A 50 26.76 6.76 -7.71
N GLN A 51 26.67 6.66 -9.03
CA GLN A 51 26.44 5.40 -9.74
C GLN A 51 27.65 4.45 -9.74
N GLU A 52 28.87 4.95 -9.47
CA GLU A 52 30.04 4.09 -9.28
C GLU A 52 30.00 3.35 -7.94
N LYS A 53 29.41 3.97 -6.92
CA LYS A 53 29.33 3.42 -5.55
C LYS A 53 28.01 2.72 -5.26
N LEU A 54 26.90 3.26 -5.78
CA LEU A 54 25.53 2.88 -5.48
C LEU A 54 24.71 2.85 -6.79
N PRO A 55 25.02 1.93 -7.71
CA PRO A 55 24.35 1.84 -9.01
C PRO A 55 22.84 1.58 -8.84
N GLY A 56 22.04 2.31 -9.60
CA GLY A 56 20.57 2.26 -9.57
C GLY A 56 19.93 2.88 -8.33
N CYS A 57 20.71 3.40 -7.37
CA CYS A 57 20.16 3.99 -6.15
C CYS A 57 19.75 5.45 -6.34
N LEU A 58 18.58 5.79 -5.79
CA LEU A 58 18.04 7.15 -5.74
C LEU A 58 17.90 7.60 -4.29
N TYR A 59 17.97 8.91 -4.07
CA TYR A 59 17.79 9.57 -2.79
C TYR A 59 16.57 10.48 -2.83
N HIS A 60 15.68 10.34 -1.86
CA HIS A 60 14.46 11.13 -1.72
C HIS A 60 14.46 11.84 -0.36
N ARG A 61 14.06 13.12 -0.34
CA ARG A 61 13.85 13.90 0.89
C ARG A 61 12.38 14.18 1.07
N THR A 62 11.81 13.75 2.20
CA THR A 62 10.43 14.09 2.54
C THR A 62 10.34 15.49 3.12
N ALA A 63 9.12 16.00 3.27
CA ALA A 63 8.87 17.21 4.02
C ALA A 63 9.20 16.98 5.51
N GLU A 64 9.68 18.02 6.20
CA GLU A 64 10.09 17.93 7.62
C GLU A 64 8.93 17.49 8.55
N ASN A 65 7.69 17.78 8.17
CA ASN A 65 6.49 17.40 8.90
C ASN A 65 5.97 15.98 8.58
N ASP A 66 6.68 15.23 7.74
CA ASP A 66 6.28 13.91 7.25
C ASP A 66 7.49 12.97 7.15
N VAL A 67 8.01 12.61 8.33
CA VAL A 67 9.25 11.84 8.50
C VAL A 67 9.06 10.52 9.25
N ALA A 68 7.84 10.21 9.66
CA ALA A 68 7.52 9.04 10.46
C ALA A 68 6.07 8.60 10.28
N ARG A 69 5.74 7.43 10.86
CA ARG A 69 4.34 7.06 11.06
C ARG A 69 3.71 7.99 12.09
N VAL A 70 2.39 8.16 11.97
CA VAL A 70 1.58 9.00 12.87
C VAL A 70 0.48 8.14 13.48
N GLU A 71 0.79 7.52 14.62
CA GLU A 71 -0.11 6.58 15.29
C GLU A 71 -1.45 7.23 15.67
N ASP A 72 -1.45 8.49 16.11
CA ASP A 72 -2.64 9.27 16.46
C ASP A 72 -3.58 9.54 15.27
N ARG A 73 -3.07 9.42 14.04
CA ARG A 73 -3.81 9.57 12.79
C ARG A 73 -4.07 8.24 12.08
N THR A 74 -3.77 7.11 12.73
CA THR A 74 -4.04 5.78 12.22
C THR A 74 -5.29 5.19 12.88
N PHE A 75 -6.27 4.74 12.09
CA PHE A 75 -7.58 4.30 12.59
C PHE A 75 -7.97 2.91 12.09
N ILE A 76 -8.58 2.13 12.99
CA ILE A 76 -9.30 0.90 12.66
C ILE A 76 -10.80 1.23 12.72
N CYS A 77 -11.42 1.35 11.54
CA CYS A 77 -12.84 1.61 11.38
C CYS A 77 -13.58 0.30 11.17
N SER A 78 -13.69 -0.50 12.24
CA SER A 78 -14.60 -1.65 12.30
C SER A 78 -16.04 -1.18 12.51
N ARG A 79 -17.02 -2.01 12.14
CA ARG A 79 -18.46 -1.68 12.29
C ARG A 79 -18.85 -1.44 13.74
N GLU A 80 -18.34 -2.29 14.63
CA GLU A 80 -18.50 -2.15 16.08
C GLU A 80 -17.18 -1.65 16.69
N LYS A 81 -17.26 -0.75 17.67
CA LYS A 81 -16.09 -0.16 18.33
C LYS A 81 -15.24 -1.20 19.06
N GLU A 82 -15.89 -2.18 19.64
CA GLU A 82 -15.27 -3.25 20.44
C GLU A 82 -14.35 -4.11 19.58
N ASN A 83 -14.61 -4.23 18.27
CA ASN A 83 -13.79 -5.00 17.34
C ASN A 83 -12.46 -4.32 16.99
N ALA A 84 -12.37 -2.99 17.13
CA ALA A 84 -11.07 -2.32 17.09
C ALA A 84 -10.29 -2.57 18.38
N GLY A 85 -10.99 -2.70 19.51
CA GLY A 85 -10.39 -3.00 20.80
C GLY A 85 -9.60 -1.83 21.41
N PRO A 86 -9.00 -2.03 22.60
CA PRO A 86 -8.41 -0.95 23.40
C PRO A 86 -7.06 -0.46 22.87
N THR A 87 -6.44 -1.17 21.93
CA THR A 87 -5.11 -0.84 21.39
C THR A 87 -5.15 0.02 20.13
N ASN A 88 -6.34 0.31 19.60
CA ASN A 88 -6.54 0.98 18.32
C ASN A 88 -7.37 2.26 18.48
N ASN A 89 -7.10 3.25 17.64
CA ASN A 89 -8.00 4.38 17.47
C ASN A 89 -9.18 3.93 16.61
N TRP A 90 -10.40 4.18 17.08
CA TRP A 90 -11.62 3.83 16.36
C TRP A 90 -12.41 5.09 16.01
N CYS A 91 -13.05 5.06 14.85
CA CYS A 91 -14.06 6.00 14.40
C CYS A 91 -15.12 5.21 13.64
N ASP A 92 -16.38 5.65 13.72
CA ASP A 92 -17.46 5.03 12.95
C ASP A 92 -17.11 5.00 11.45
N PRO A 93 -17.26 3.86 10.77
CA PRO A 93 -16.86 3.74 9.37
C PRO A 93 -17.59 4.73 8.45
N LYS A 94 -18.88 4.99 8.69
CA LYS A 94 -19.66 5.91 7.85
C LYS A 94 -19.22 7.35 8.08
N GLU A 95 -18.96 7.73 9.33
CA GLU A 95 -18.38 9.04 9.65
C GLU A 95 -17.02 9.22 8.97
N MET A 96 -16.15 8.22 9.06
CA MET A 96 -14.81 8.27 8.48
C MET A 96 -14.84 8.31 6.95
N TYR A 97 -15.66 7.48 6.29
CA TYR A 97 -15.84 7.58 4.84
C TYR A 97 -16.37 8.95 4.43
N ALA A 98 -17.39 9.48 5.11
CA ALA A 98 -17.95 10.80 4.79
C ALA A 98 -16.92 11.93 4.97
N LYS A 99 -16.03 11.81 5.96
CA LYS A 99 -14.93 12.75 6.17
C LYS A 99 -13.88 12.63 5.07
N LEU A 100 -13.37 11.43 4.82
CA LEU A 100 -12.30 11.22 3.86
C LEU A 100 -12.75 11.49 2.42
N SER A 101 -13.98 11.13 2.04
CA SER A 101 -14.50 11.42 0.69
C SER A 101 -14.45 12.90 0.35
N LYS A 102 -14.64 13.80 1.33
CA LYS A 102 -14.48 15.24 1.13
C LYS A 102 -13.01 15.64 0.90
N LEU A 103 -12.07 14.96 1.55
CA LEU A 103 -10.64 15.22 1.36
C LEU A 103 -10.13 14.67 0.02
N TYR A 104 -10.72 13.59 -0.48
CA TYR A 104 -10.34 12.97 -1.76
C TYR A 104 -11.01 13.62 -2.97
N ASP A 105 -12.10 14.37 -2.80
CA ASP A 105 -12.83 14.97 -3.93
C ASP A 105 -11.92 15.89 -4.75
N GLY A 106 -11.59 15.45 -5.96
CA GLY A 106 -10.72 16.16 -6.88
C GLY A 106 -9.25 16.30 -6.44
N VAL A 107 -8.79 15.54 -5.44
CA VAL A 107 -7.47 15.71 -4.84
C VAL A 107 -6.30 15.44 -5.79
N MET A 108 -6.54 14.70 -6.88
CA MET A 108 -5.53 14.34 -7.89
C MET A 108 -5.59 15.22 -9.15
N LYS A 109 -6.38 16.30 -9.18
CA LYS A 109 -6.36 17.27 -10.29
C LYS A 109 -4.94 17.77 -10.56
N GLY A 110 -4.51 17.78 -11.82
CA GLY A 110 -3.14 18.14 -12.19
C GLY A 110 -2.12 17.04 -11.95
N ARG A 111 -2.52 15.83 -11.53
CA ARG A 111 -1.64 14.71 -11.21
C ARG A 111 -2.01 13.45 -11.99
N THR A 112 -1.04 12.56 -12.14
CA THR A 112 -1.26 11.20 -12.63
C THR A 112 -1.73 10.32 -11.47
N MET A 113 -2.80 9.56 -11.70
CA MET A 113 -3.21 8.44 -10.85
C MET A 113 -2.55 7.16 -11.35
N TYR A 114 -1.72 6.56 -10.51
CA TYR A 114 -1.10 5.27 -10.74
C TYR A 114 -1.94 4.17 -10.09
N VAL A 115 -2.26 3.13 -10.85
CA VAL A 115 -2.94 1.92 -10.37
C VAL A 115 -1.89 0.82 -10.26
N ILE A 116 -1.63 0.36 -9.04
CA ILE A 116 -0.56 -0.57 -8.68
C ILE A 116 -1.17 -1.90 -8.23
N PRO A 117 -1.26 -2.92 -9.09
CA PRO A 117 -1.58 -4.27 -8.65
C PRO A 117 -0.37 -4.89 -7.95
N TYR A 118 -0.58 -5.59 -6.84
CA TYR A 118 0.51 -6.29 -6.17
C TYR A 118 0.04 -7.56 -5.44
N SER A 119 0.97 -8.51 -5.29
CA SER A 119 0.78 -9.77 -4.56
C SER A 119 1.55 -9.77 -3.25
N MET A 120 0.85 -10.03 -2.14
CA MET A 120 1.41 -10.33 -0.83
C MET A 120 1.69 -11.83 -0.75
N GLY A 121 2.96 -12.18 -0.94
CA GLY A 121 3.42 -13.57 -1.06
C GLY A 121 3.77 -13.97 -2.50
N PRO A 122 4.34 -15.16 -2.70
CA PRO A 122 4.76 -15.62 -4.03
C PRO A 122 3.59 -15.70 -5.02
N ILE A 123 3.80 -15.22 -6.24
CA ILE A 123 2.79 -15.29 -7.30
C ILE A 123 2.47 -16.76 -7.63
N GLY A 124 1.18 -17.05 -7.84
CA GLY A 124 0.65 -18.39 -8.07
C GLY A 124 0.47 -19.22 -6.79
N SER A 125 0.92 -18.72 -5.63
CA SER A 125 0.68 -19.39 -4.35
C SER A 125 -0.81 -19.33 -3.96
N PRO A 126 -1.43 -20.43 -3.50
CA PRO A 126 -2.84 -20.43 -3.10
C PRO A 126 -3.11 -19.57 -1.85
N ILE A 127 -2.07 -19.21 -1.10
CA ILE A 127 -2.17 -18.35 0.09
C ILE A 127 -1.76 -16.89 -0.18
N ALA A 128 -1.40 -16.55 -1.42
CA ALA A 128 -1.08 -15.16 -1.75
C ALA A 128 -2.34 -14.31 -1.73
N LYS A 129 -2.24 -13.11 -1.17
CA LYS A 129 -3.33 -12.14 -1.12
C LYS A 129 -3.04 -10.99 -2.09
N VAL A 130 -4.04 -10.57 -2.85
CA VAL A 130 -3.89 -9.51 -3.86
C VAL A 130 -4.35 -8.18 -3.30
N GLY A 131 -3.57 -7.13 -3.55
CA GLY A 131 -3.95 -5.75 -3.31
C GLY A 131 -3.87 -4.93 -4.59
N VAL A 132 -4.66 -3.86 -4.65
CA VAL A 132 -4.52 -2.83 -5.69
C VAL A 132 -4.42 -1.49 -5.01
N GLU A 133 -3.29 -0.81 -5.19
CA GLU A 133 -3.01 0.51 -4.64
C GLU A 133 -3.12 1.59 -5.69
N ILE A 134 -3.99 2.56 -5.44
CA ILE A 134 -4.13 3.78 -6.22
C ILE A 134 -3.35 4.89 -5.52
N THR A 135 -2.47 5.57 -6.23
CA THR A 135 -1.62 6.64 -5.68
C THR A 135 -1.35 7.73 -6.72
N ASP A 136 -1.03 8.94 -6.26
CA ASP A 136 -0.56 10.06 -7.09
C ASP A 136 0.94 10.35 -6.91
N SER A 137 1.70 9.36 -6.45
CA SER A 137 3.11 9.49 -6.07
C SER A 137 4.00 8.47 -6.79
N ILE A 138 4.99 8.96 -7.54
CA ILE A 138 6.01 8.12 -8.20
C ILE A 138 6.87 7.43 -7.14
N TYR A 139 7.23 8.13 -6.06
CA TYR A 139 7.90 7.53 -4.90
C TYR A 139 7.19 6.27 -4.40
N VAL A 140 5.86 6.29 -4.30
CA VAL A 140 5.08 5.12 -3.86
C VAL A 140 5.19 3.98 -4.87
N VAL A 141 5.02 4.25 -6.17
CA VAL A 141 5.13 3.22 -7.23
C VAL A 141 6.49 2.52 -7.15
N LEU A 142 7.58 3.29 -7.13
CA LEU A 142 8.94 2.74 -7.15
C LEU A 142 9.29 1.95 -5.88
N ASN A 143 8.76 2.35 -4.73
CA ASN A 143 9.00 1.60 -3.49
C ASN A 143 8.08 0.38 -3.36
N MET A 144 6.87 0.41 -3.92
CA MET A 144 6.00 -0.76 -3.98
C MET A 144 6.55 -1.86 -4.90
N ASP A 145 7.26 -1.49 -5.97
CA ASP A 145 8.03 -2.41 -6.80
C ASP A 145 9.05 -3.23 -5.98
N ILE A 146 9.82 -2.55 -5.14
CA ILE A 146 10.83 -3.18 -4.29
C ILE A 146 10.17 -4.04 -3.20
N MET A 147 9.09 -3.53 -2.59
CA MET A 147 8.50 -4.10 -1.38
C MET A 147 7.51 -5.24 -1.64
N THR A 148 6.99 -5.37 -2.86
CA THR A 148 5.93 -6.33 -3.19
C THR A 148 6.22 -7.02 -4.53
N ARG A 149 5.44 -8.05 -4.88
CA ARG A 149 5.44 -8.54 -6.26
C ARG A 149 4.39 -7.77 -7.04
N MET A 150 4.81 -6.66 -7.62
CA MET A 150 3.96 -5.70 -8.30
C MET A 150 3.73 -6.07 -9.78
N GLY A 151 2.67 -5.51 -10.36
CA GLY A 151 2.43 -5.50 -11.80
C GLY A 151 1.36 -6.48 -12.27
N ALA A 152 1.27 -6.67 -13.58
CA ALA A 152 0.23 -7.46 -14.24
C ALA A 152 0.09 -8.88 -13.66
N GLN A 153 1.23 -9.46 -13.28
CA GLN A 153 1.36 -10.80 -12.74
C GLN A 153 0.67 -11.01 -11.38
N ALA A 154 0.42 -9.95 -10.61
CA ALA A 154 -0.31 -10.03 -9.34
C ALA A 154 -1.74 -10.57 -9.52
N PHE A 155 -2.36 -10.28 -10.68
CA PHE A 155 -3.70 -10.77 -10.98
C PHE A 155 -3.77 -12.28 -11.25
N LYS A 156 -2.65 -12.99 -11.40
CA LYS A 156 -2.66 -14.47 -11.52
C LYS A 156 -3.30 -15.14 -10.29
N ASN A 157 -3.28 -14.48 -9.14
CA ASN A 157 -3.88 -14.93 -7.90
C ASN A 157 -5.31 -14.40 -7.68
N LEU A 158 -5.86 -13.61 -8.60
CA LEU A 158 -7.19 -13.01 -8.49
C LEU A 158 -8.06 -13.44 -9.68
N PRO A 159 -9.02 -14.37 -9.50
CA PRO A 159 -9.97 -14.76 -10.54
C PRO A 159 -10.72 -13.55 -11.14
N ASP A 160 -11.17 -13.67 -12.40
CA ASP A 160 -11.82 -12.58 -13.14
C ASP A 160 -13.15 -12.09 -12.49
N ASP A 161 -13.82 -12.92 -11.70
CA ASP A 161 -15.06 -12.58 -10.99
C ASP A 161 -14.85 -12.32 -9.49
N SER A 162 -13.64 -12.48 -8.99
CA SER A 162 -13.34 -12.35 -7.56
C SER A 162 -13.44 -10.90 -7.09
N ASN A 163 -13.97 -10.71 -5.87
CA ASN A 163 -13.95 -9.44 -5.15
C ASN A 163 -12.94 -9.45 -3.99
N ASP A 164 -12.15 -10.52 -3.86
CA ASP A 164 -11.19 -10.76 -2.78
C ASP A 164 -9.83 -10.14 -3.09
N PHE A 165 -9.82 -8.80 -3.14
CA PHE A 165 -8.61 -8.01 -3.19
C PHE A 165 -8.71 -6.84 -2.21
N VAL A 166 -7.57 -6.39 -1.71
CA VAL A 166 -7.51 -5.25 -0.81
C VAL A 166 -7.44 -3.95 -1.61
N ARG A 167 -8.44 -3.09 -1.40
CA ARG A 167 -8.59 -1.77 -2.03
C ARG A 167 -7.75 -0.76 -1.27
N CYS A 168 -6.68 -0.28 -1.87
CA CYS A 168 -5.78 0.68 -1.23
C CYS A 168 -5.89 2.02 -1.99
N LEU A 169 -6.40 3.07 -1.35
CA LEU A 169 -6.44 4.42 -1.90
C LEU A 169 -5.43 5.30 -1.16
N HIS A 170 -4.55 5.94 -1.91
CA HIS A 170 -3.55 6.86 -1.40
C HIS A 170 -3.54 8.18 -2.20
N SER A 171 -3.37 9.31 -1.53
CA SER A 171 -2.97 10.57 -2.16
C SER A 171 -2.04 11.35 -1.23
N LYS A 172 -0.94 11.86 -1.78
CA LYS A 172 -0.06 12.78 -1.02
C LYS A 172 -0.75 14.09 -0.68
N ALA A 173 -1.77 14.49 -1.45
CA ALA A 173 -2.50 15.73 -1.31
C ALA A 173 -1.55 16.92 -1.11
N ASN A 174 -1.64 17.62 0.03
CA ASN A 174 -0.75 18.75 0.38
C ASN A 174 0.23 18.40 1.50
N VAL A 175 0.31 17.14 1.92
CA VAL A 175 1.13 16.67 3.06
C VAL A 175 0.80 17.44 4.35
N ASP A 176 -0.48 17.83 4.51
CA ASP A 176 -0.96 18.56 5.67
C ASP A 176 -1.11 17.62 6.89
N PRO A 177 -0.31 17.81 7.96
CA PRO A 177 -0.36 16.94 9.13
C PRO A 177 -1.70 16.98 9.86
N GLU A 178 -2.47 18.09 9.78
CA GLU A 178 -3.76 18.21 10.46
C GLU A 178 -4.86 17.42 9.76
N GLN A 179 -4.72 17.23 8.45
CA GLN A 179 -5.60 16.45 7.58
C GLN A 179 -5.01 15.10 7.18
N ARG A 180 -4.02 14.61 7.94
CA ARG A 180 -3.40 13.30 7.72
C ARG A 180 -4.25 12.20 8.34
N TYR A 181 -4.49 11.14 7.56
CA TYR A 181 -5.24 9.97 7.99
C TYR A 181 -4.71 8.71 7.32
N ILE A 182 -4.56 7.62 8.10
CA ILE A 182 -4.21 6.28 7.62
C ILE A 182 -5.24 5.31 8.18
N VAL A 183 -6.29 5.02 7.41
CA VAL A 183 -7.50 4.36 7.89
C VAL A 183 -7.63 2.97 7.29
N GLN A 184 -8.02 2.01 8.13
CA GLN A 184 -8.29 0.64 7.74
C GLN A 184 -9.77 0.35 7.98
N PHE A 185 -10.41 -0.28 6.99
CA PHE A 185 -11.79 -0.76 7.04
C PHE A 185 -11.75 -2.29 6.86
N PRO A 186 -11.61 -3.06 7.97
CA PRO A 186 -11.32 -4.48 7.90
C PRO A 186 -12.38 -5.29 7.17
N GLU A 187 -13.67 -5.02 7.45
CA GLU A 187 -14.81 -5.73 6.86
C GLU A 187 -14.96 -5.48 5.35
N ASP A 188 -14.42 -4.36 4.86
CA ASP A 188 -14.53 -3.96 3.46
C ASP A 188 -13.23 -4.24 2.66
N ASN A 189 -12.23 -4.88 3.29
CA ASN A 189 -10.89 -5.09 2.73
C ASN A 189 -10.32 -3.79 2.14
N THR A 190 -10.43 -2.67 2.86
CA THR A 190 -10.12 -1.34 2.32
C THR A 190 -9.17 -0.56 3.22
N ILE A 191 -8.24 0.18 2.60
CA ILE A 191 -7.26 1.05 3.25
C ILE A 191 -7.28 2.40 2.53
N TRP A 192 -7.50 3.49 3.27
CA TRP A 192 -7.44 4.86 2.74
C TRP A 192 -6.35 5.66 3.47
N SER A 193 -5.43 6.27 2.73
CA SER A 193 -4.33 7.07 3.26
C SER A 193 -4.20 8.42 2.53
N ILE A 194 -4.15 9.52 3.27
CA ILE A 194 -4.09 10.87 2.68
C ILE A 194 -3.20 11.81 3.49
N ASN A 195 -2.62 12.81 2.81
CA ASN A 195 -1.74 13.85 3.38
C ASN A 195 -0.47 13.30 4.05
N SER A 196 0.08 12.21 3.52
CA SER A 196 1.43 11.74 3.81
C SER A 196 2.09 11.29 2.51
N ALA A 197 3.41 11.29 2.50
CA ALA A 197 4.31 10.80 1.47
C ALA A 197 5.38 9.84 2.06
N TYR A 198 5.24 9.44 3.33
CA TYR A 198 6.29 8.74 4.07
C TYR A 198 5.97 7.26 4.37
N GLY A 199 6.86 6.37 3.89
CA GLY A 199 7.05 5.01 4.38
C GLY A 199 5.76 4.24 4.67
N GLY A 200 5.55 3.85 5.94
CA GLY A 200 4.42 3.00 6.34
C GLY A 200 3.03 3.64 6.21
N ASN A 201 2.94 4.95 5.99
CA ASN A 201 1.67 5.64 5.75
C ASN A 201 1.24 5.49 4.29
N VAL A 202 2.18 5.32 3.36
CA VAL A 202 1.93 5.40 1.92
C VAL A 202 2.31 4.14 1.15
N LEU A 203 3.07 3.22 1.75
CA LEU A 203 3.36 1.92 1.15
C LEU A 203 2.37 0.91 1.74
N LEU A 204 1.16 0.88 1.17
CA LEU A 204 0.00 0.27 1.85
C LEU A 204 0.10 -1.26 1.94
N GLY A 205 0.90 -1.89 1.08
CA GLY A 205 1.29 -3.30 1.25
C GLY A 205 2.08 -3.59 2.53
N LYS A 206 2.81 -2.60 3.10
CA LYS A 206 3.80 -2.82 4.16
C LYS A 206 3.20 -3.13 5.53
N LYS A 207 2.51 -2.18 6.15
CA LYS A 207 1.93 -2.33 7.50
C LYS A 207 0.41 -2.35 7.47
N CYS A 208 -0.19 -1.50 6.65
CA CYS A 208 -1.64 -1.41 6.52
C CYS A 208 -2.24 -2.74 6.04
N PHE A 209 -1.70 -3.33 4.97
CA PHE A 209 -2.11 -4.65 4.54
C PHE A 209 -1.45 -5.76 5.37
N ALA A 210 -0.12 -5.93 5.26
CA ALA A 210 0.56 -7.13 5.79
C ALA A 210 0.36 -7.43 7.27
N LEU A 211 -0.03 -6.44 8.08
CA LEU A 211 -0.36 -6.63 9.49
C LEU A 211 -1.82 -6.29 9.80
N ARG A 212 -2.31 -5.08 9.49
CA ARG A 212 -3.62 -4.63 10.03
C ARG A 212 -4.81 -5.29 9.35
N ILE A 213 -4.89 -5.25 8.02
CA ILE A 213 -5.94 -5.98 7.29
C ILE A 213 -5.68 -7.49 7.34
N ALA A 214 -4.43 -7.90 7.20
CA ALA A 214 -4.06 -9.32 7.22
C ALA A 214 -4.37 -10.01 8.55
N SER A 215 -4.22 -9.34 9.70
CA SER A 215 -4.57 -9.95 10.99
C SER A 215 -6.08 -10.18 11.13
N TYR A 216 -6.89 -9.27 10.62
CA TYR A 216 -8.34 -9.48 10.52
C TYR A 216 -8.69 -10.63 9.58
N GLN A 217 -8.08 -10.69 8.39
CA GLN A 217 -8.26 -11.81 7.46
C GLN A 217 -7.82 -13.14 8.09
N GLY A 218 -6.65 -13.16 8.73
CA GLY A 218 -6.13 -14.33 9.43
C GLY A 218 -7.06 -14.82 10.54
N TRP A 219 -7.59 -13.91 11.35
CA TRP A 219 -8.61 -14.25 12.36
C TRP A 219 -9.87 -14.86 11.72
N LYS A 220 -10.35 -14.30 10.60
CA LYS A 220 -11.53 -14.82 9.89
C LYS A 220 -11.31 -16.17 9.21
N GLU A 221 -10.09 -16.43 8.76
CA GLU A 221 -9.75 -17.57 7.90
C GLU A 221 -8.94 -18.67 8.61
N GLY A 222 -8.55 -18.47 9.88
CA GLY A 222 -7.84 -19.46 10.69
C GLY A 222 -6.33 -19.50 10.50
N TRP A 223 -5.70 -18.36 10.18
CA TRP A 223 -4.23 -18.23 10.08
C TRP A 223 -3.72 -16.96 10.78
N MET A 224 -2.40 -16.77 10.82
CA MET A 224 -1.76 -15.73 11.62
C MET A 224 -0.97 -14.74 10.75
N ALA A 225 -1.21 -13.44 10.93
CA ALA A 225 -0.44 -12.36 10.32
C ALA A 225 0.39 -11.67 11.40
N GLU A 226 1.67 -12.03 11.51
CA GLU A 226 2.48 -11.69 12.68
C GLU A 226 3.61 -10.71 12.36
N HIS A 227 3.95 -9.87 13.33
CA HIS A 227 5.11 -8.99 13.25
C HIS A 227 6.39 -9.73 13.63
N MET A 228 6.80 -10.68 12.80
CA MET A 228 7.93 -11.55 13.05
C MET A 228 8.94 -11.55 11.90
N LEU A 229 10.22 -11.68 12.24
CA LEU A 229 11.23 -12.14 11.30
C LEU A 229 11.08 -13.65 11.07
N ILE A 230 11.60 -14.15 9.94
CA ILE A 230 11.78 -15.58 9.67
C ILE A 230 13.27 -15.82 9.42
N LEU A 231 13.89 -16.66 10.24
CA LEU A 231 15.32 -16.98 10.17
C LEU A 231 15.52 -18.47 9.89
N GLY A 232 16.25 -18.79 8.81
CA GLY A 232 16.76 -20.15 8.56
C GLY A 232 18.12 -20.35 9.21
N VAL A 233 18.24 -21.30 10.14
CA VAL A 233 19.48 -21.68 10.82
C VAL A 233 19.92 -23.05 10.33
N LYS A 234 21.05 -23.09 9.63
CA LYS A 234 21.65 -24.34 9.12
C LYS A 234 22.65 -24.90 10.14
N LYS A 235 22.42 -26.13 10.58
CA LYS A 235 23.33 -26.88 11.45
C LYS A 235 24.57 -27.37 10.66
N PRO A 236 25.66 -27.74 11.35
CA PRO A 236 26.86 -28.29 10.70
C PRO A 236 26.61 -29.56 9.88
N ASP A 237 25.63 -30.37 10.26
CA ASP A 237 25.20 -31.58 9.54
C ASP A 237 24.41 -31.28 8.24
N GLY A 238 24.06 -30.01 8.01
CA GLY A 238 23.32 -29.56 6.83
C GLY A 238 21.83 -29.29 7.08
N ASP A 239 21.27 -29.72 8.21
CA ASP A 239 19.85 -29.56 8.53
C ASP A 239 19.48 -28.08 8.78
N ILE A 240 18.38 -27.62 8.19
CA ILE A 240 17.87 -26.25 8.38
C ILE A 240 16.68 -26.27 9.34
N LYS A 241 16.70 -25.39 10.34
CA LYS A 241 15.57 -25.07 11.22
C LYS A 241 15.11 -23.64 10.98
N TYR A 242 13.81 -23.40 11.01
CA TYR A 242 13.23 -22.08 10.85
C TYR A 242 12.73 -21.55 12.20
N ILE A 243 13.07 -20.31 12.51
CA ILE A 243 12.68 -19.61 13.74
C ILE A 243 11.90 -18.37 13.36
N THR A 244 10.76 -18.15 14.01
CA THR A 244 10.04 -16.88 13.99
C THR A 244 10.26 -16.14 15.30
N ALA A 245 10.44 -14.81 15.23
CA ALA A 245 10.67 -14.00 16.43
C ALA A 245 10.10 -12.59 16.27
N ALA A 246 9.46 -12.09 17.33
CA ALA A 246 8.91 -10.74 17.41
C ALA A 246 9.69 -9.92 18.45
N PHE A 247 10.11 -8.71 18.07
CA PHE A 247 10.77 -7.76 18.94
C PHE A 247 10.08 -6.39 18.80
N PRO A 248 9.79 -5.68 19.90
CA PRO A 248 9.44 -4.27 19.81
C PRO A 248 10.66 -3.46 19.35
N SER A 249 10.40 -2.36 18.64
CA SER A 249 11.44 -1.37 18.30
C SER A 249 11.69 -0.42 19.46
#